data_AF-A0A5J4RY26-F1
#
_entry.id   AF-A0A5J4RY26-F1
#
_cell.length_a   1.000
_cell.length_b   1.000
_cell.length_c   1.000
_cell.angle_alpha   90.00
_cell.angle_beta   90.00
_cell.angle_gamma   90.00
#
_symmetry.space_group_name_H-M   'P 1'
#
loop_
_entity.id
_entity.type
_entity.pdbx_description
1 polymer ?
#
loop_
_entity_poly.entity_id
_entity_poly.type
_entity_poly.pdbx_seq_one_letter_code
_entity_poly.pdbx_strand_id
1 'polypeptide(L)'
;MDFSKISEHHILYIITAIAGFVIAVAVRFFCISSGYDAGTANLVFVTTLGIEIVLYLVLMKTIINQVGKFMIRRKEKKNAKNTCAENIASSEESVHDRIVRERFEQSVTIFCEYTQKALGRYIPAGELQKLNSYVELFAREQTFENIEPVQIPSRQISNNDLYHYGWNLWNHFKGRRQDQRQECVVSWLKTVFTNLSEVEFSTIKEKLTIFDVKSKLTIQKNIPDYLRFLKE
;
A
#
# COMPACT_ATOMS: atom_id res chain seq x y z
N MET A 1 -7.14 -9.09 5.19
CA MET A 1 -7.18 -8.66 3.78
C MET A 1 -8.41 -7.80 3.63
N ASP A 2 -8.26 -6.55 3.22
CA ASP A 2 -9.42 -5.68 2.96
C ASP A 2 -10.13 -6.17 1.71
N PHE A 3 -11.21 -6.93 1.92
CA PHE A 3 -12.06 -7.46 0.85
C PHE A 3 -12.84 -6.36 0.10
N SER A 4 -12.78 -5.11 0.56
CA SER A 4 -13.52 -3.96 0.01
C SER A 4 -12.85 -3.29 -1.20
N LYS A 5 -11.53 -3.41 -1.38
CA LYS A 5 -10.81 -2.86 -2.56
C LYS A 5 -10.66 -3.86 -3.72
N ILE A 6 -10.82 -5.15 -3.43
CA ILE A 6 -10.80 -6.21 -4.42
C ILE A 6 -12.15 -6.28 -5.14
N SER A 7 -13.26 -5.94 -4.49
CA SER A 7 -14.59 -6.13 -5.08
C SER A 7 -14.85 -5.30 -6.34
N GLU A 8 -14.53 -4.00 -6.38
CA GLU A 8 -15.04 -3.12 -7.45
C GLU A 8 -14.49 -3.46 -8.86
N HIS A 9 -13.18 -3.70 -8.99
CA HIS A 9 -12.58 -4.10 -10.26
C HIS A 9 -12.94 -5.54 -10.64
N HIS A 10 -12.96 -6.47 -9.68
CA HIS A 10 -13.30 -7.86 -9.95
C HIS A 10 -14.78 -8.03 -10.32
N ILE A 11 -15.68 -7.23 -9.76
CA ILE A 11 -17.10 -7.20 -10.14
C ILE A 11 -17.26 -6.80 -11.60
N LEU A 12 -16.59 -5.74 -12.06
CA LEU A 12 -16.68 -5.31 -13.47
C LEU A 12 -16.15 -6.39 -14.43
N TYR A 13 -15.08 -7.10 -14.04
CA TYR A 13 -14.52 -8.20 -14.83
C TYR A 13 -15.47 -9.39 -14.94
N ILE A 14 -16.09 -9.77 -13.82
CA ILE A 14 -17.08 -10.85 -13.78
C ILE A 14 -18.29 -10.49 -14.63
N ILE A 15 -18.78 -9.25 -14.55
CA ILE A 15 -19.91 -8.78 -15.38
C ILE A 15 -19.57 -8.83 -16.87
N THR A 16 -18.36 -8.40 -17.26
CA THR A 16 -17.93 -8.41 -18.67
C THR A 16 -17.81 -9.83 -19.22
N ALA A 17 -17.26 -10.76 -18.43
CA ALA A 17 -17.16 -12.18 -18.81
C ALA A 17 -18.53 -12.86 -18.92
N ILE A 18 -19.47 -12.52 -18.03
CA ILE A 18 -20.85 -13.03 -18.12
C ILE A 18 -21.53 -12.50 -19.39
N ALA A 19 -21.36 -11.21 -19.70
CA ALA A 19 -21.97 -10.60 -20.88
C ALA A 19 -21.48 -11.23 -22.19
N GLY A 20 -20.17 -11.46 -22.33
CA GLY A 20 -19.64 -12.09 -23.54
C GLY A 20 -20.00 -13.58 -23.64
N PHE A 21 -20.06 -14.31 -22.52
CA PHE A 21 -20.59 -15.68 -22.50
C PHE A 21 -22.04 -15.74 -23.03
N VAL A 22 -22.91 -14.79 -22.62
CA VAL A 22 -24.29 -14.69 -23.14
C VAL A 22 -24.29 -14.43 -24.65
N ILE A 23 -23.40 -13.57 -25.15
CA ILE A 23 -23.26 -13.30 -26.59
C ILE A 23 -22.81 -14.56 -27.33
N ALA A 24 -21.84 -15.31 -26.82
CA ALA A 24 -21.39 -16.56 -27.42
C ALA A 24 -22.52 -17.60 -27.51
N VAL A 25 -23.34 -17.72 -26.47
CA VAL A 25 -24.53 -18.58 -26.48
C VAL A 25 -25.55 -18.13 -27.51
N ALA A 26 -25.80 -16.81 -27.64
CA ALA A 26 -26.71 -16.26 -28.64
C ALA A 26 -26.24 -16.49 -30.08
N VAL A 27 -24.94 -16.30 -30.35
CA VAL A 27 -24.32 -16.58 -31.65
C VAL A 27 -24.48 -18.07 -31.99
N ARG A 28 -24.22 -18.96 -31.04
CA ARG A 28 -24.42 -20.41 -31.22
C ARG A 28 -25.88 -20.73 -31.53
N PHE A 29 -26.82 -20.14 -30.80
CA PHE A 29 -28.25 -20.33 -31.02
C PHE A 29 -28.68 -19.86 -32.40
N PHE A 30 -28.15 -18.73 -32.87
CA PHE A 30 -28.41 -18.21 -34.21
C PHE A 30 -27.87 -19.14 -35.31
N CYS A 31 -26.67 -19.71 -35.14
CA CYS A 31 -26.12 -20.69 -36.09
C CYS A 31 -27.03 -21.93 -36.21
N ILE A 32 -27.50 -22.48 -35.08
CA ILE A 32 -28.42 -23.62 -35.10
C ILE A 32 -29.75 -23.23 -35.77
N SER A 33 -30.28 -22.06 -35.45
CA SER A 33 -31.53 -21.54 -36.03
C SER A 33 -31.43 -21.27 -37.54
N SER A 34 -30.23 -20.99 -38.04
CA SER A 34 -29.95 -20.77 -39.48
C SER A 34 -29.74 -22.07 -40.25
N GLY A 35 -29.83 -23.24 -39.59
CA GLY A 35 -29.69 -24.55 -40.24
C GLY A 35 -28.25 -25.07 -40.35
N TYR A 36 -27.28 -24.47 -39.64
CA TYR A 36 -25.93 -25.03 -39.53
C TYR A 36 -25.92 -26.28 -38.65
N ASP A 37 -25.07 -27.25 -38.98
CA ASP A 37 -24.92 -28.48 -38.19
C ASP A 37 -24.30 -28.21 -36.81
N ALA A 38 -24.52 -29.14 -35.88
CA ALA A 38 -24.06 -29.00 -34.49
C ALA A 38 -22.53 -28.87 -34.37
N GLY A 39 -21.77 -29.48 -35.28
CA GLY A 39 -20.31 -29.39 -35.31
C GLY A 39 -19.87 -27.96 -35.66
N THR A 40 -20.42 -27.40 -36.73
CA THR A 40 -20.16 -26.02 -37.15
C THR A 40 -20.59 -25.01 -36.07
N ALA A 41 -21.77 -25.17 -35.48
CA ALA A 41 -22.23 -24.27 -34.42
C ALA A 41 -21.36 -24.33 -33.15
N ASN A 42 -20.86 -25.51 -32.78
CA ASN A 42 -19.93 -25.67 -31.65
C ASN A 42 -18.54 -25.07 -31.96
N LEU A 43 -18.06 -25.19 -33.19
CA LEU A 43 -16.80 -24.57 -33.61
C LEU A 43 -16.88 -23.04 -33.55
N VAL A 44 -17.99 -22.45 -34.04
CA VAL A 44 -18.25 -21.00 -33.94
C VAL A 44 -18.34 -20.55 -32.48
N PHE A 45 -18.93 -21.36 -31.61
CA PHE A 45 -19.00 -21.05 -30.18
C PHE A 45 -17.62 -20.98 -29.52
N VAL A 46 -16.77 -21.99 -29.71
CA VAL A 46 -15.43 -22.04 -29.11
C VAL A 46 -14.52 -20.93 -29.66
N THR A 47 -14.61 -20.65 -30.96
CA THR A 47 -13.85 -19.56 -31.59
C THR A 47 -14.29 -18.20 -31.07
N THR A 48 -15.59 -17.98 -30.86
CA THR A 48 -16.14 -16.76 -30.26
C THR A 48 -15.63 -16.56 -28.83
N LEU A 49 -15.63 -17.60 -27.99
CA LEU A 49 -15.06 -17.54 -26.64
C LEU A 49 -13.55 -17.21 -26.66
N GLY A 50 -12.80 -17.78 -27.60
CA GLY A 50 -11.38 -17.48 -27.77
C GLY A 50 -11.13 -16.00 -28.10
N ILE A 51 -11.93 -15.44 -29.01
CA ILE A 51 -11.87 -14.01 -29.39
C ILE A 51 -12.25 -13.12 -28.20
N GLU A 52 -13.28 -13.49 -27.44
CA GLU A 52 -13.71 -12.78 -26.23
C GLU A 52 -12.60 -12.72 -25.17
N ILE A 53 -11.88 -13.82 -24.94
CA ILE A 53 -10.74 -13.86 -24.01
C ILE A 53 -9.63 -12.91 -24.47
N VAL A 54 -9.32 -12.88 -25.77
CA VAL A 54 -8.31 -11.96 -26.31
C VAL A 54 -8.76 -10.51 -26.17
N LEU A 55 -10.02 -10.19 -26.47
CA LEU A 55 -10.61 -8.87 -26.26
C LEU A 55 -10.56 -8.45 -24.79
N TYR A 56 -10.88 -9.37 -23.88
CA TYR A 56 -10.79 -9.16 -22.43
C TYR A 56 -9.36 -8.78 -22.02
N LEU A 57 -8.35 -9.50 -22.49
CA LEU A 57 -6.94 -9.20 -22.19
C LEU A 57 -6.50 -7.83 -22.75
N VAL A 58 -6.97 -7.44 -23.93
CA VAL A 58 -6.68 -6.13 -24.55
C VAL A 58 -7.36 -4.99 -23.77
N LEU A 59 -8.62 -5.19 -23.34
CA LEU A 59 -9.33 -4.24 -22.48
C LEU A 59 -8.62 -4.10 -21.14
N MET A 60 -8.17 -5.19 -20.51
CA MET A 60 -7.37 -5.16 -19.28
C MET A 60 -6.14 -4.26 -19.43
N LYS A 61 -5.34 -4.45 -20.50
CA LYS A 61 -4.13 -3.65 -20.76
C LYS A 61 -4.46 -2.17 -21.03
N THR A 62 -5.55 -1.91 -21.75
CA THR A 62 -5.96 -0.55 -22.12
C THR A 62 -6.50 0.23 -20.92
N ILE A 63 -7.33 -0.40 -20.07
CA ILE A 63 -7.88 0.22 -18.86
C ILE A 63 -6.75 0.51 -17.86
N ILE A 64 -5.83 -0.42 -17.62
CA ILE A 64 -4.70 -0.20 -16.70
C ILE A 64 -3.82 0.98 -17.18
N ASN A 65 -3.54 1.07 -18.48
CA ASN A 65 -2.72 2.15 -19.07
C ASN A 65 -3.44 3.51 -19.08
N GLN A 66 -4.74 3.53 -19.38
CA GLN A 66 -5.55 4.75 -19.39
C GLN A 66 -5.85 5.27 -17.98
N VAL A 67 -6.06 4.39 -17.00
CA VAL A 67 -6.20 4.77 -15.58
C VAL A 67 -4.88 5.34 -15.05
N GLY A 68 -3.73 4.79 -15.45
CA GLY A 68 -2.42 5.37 -15.16
C GLY A 68 -2.27 6.80 -15.70
N LYS A 69 -2.64 7.02 -16.97
CA LYS A 69 -2.63 8.36 -17.59
C LYS A 69 -3.70 9.31 -17.03
N PHE A 70 -4.88 8.81 -16.67
CA PHE A 70 -5.96 9.59 -16.07
C PHE A 70 -5.63 10.00 -14.63
N MET A 71 -4.93 9.16 -13.86
CA MET A 71 -4.40 9.52 -12.54
C MET A 71 -3.34 10.63 -12.63
N ILE A 72 -2.45 10.57 -13.63
CA ILE A 72 -1.45 11.63 -13.88
C ILE A 72 -2.16 12.93 -14.30
N ARG A 73 -3.09 12.87 -15.27
CA ARG A 73 -3.89 14.03 -15.72
C ARG A 73 -4.82 14.59 -14.65
N ARG A 74 -5.30 13.77 -13.70
CA ARG A 74 -6.11 14.21 -12.55
C ARG A 74 -5.24 14.86 -11.48
N LYS A 75 -3.98 14.44 -11.30
CA LYS A 75 -2.97 15.16 -10.52
C LYS A 75 -2.64 16.52 -11.17
N GLU A 76 -2.46 16.58 -12.49
CA GLU A 76 -2.22 17.84 -13.22
C GLU A 76 -3.44 18.78 -13.23
N LYS A 77 -4.67 18.26 -13.41
CA LYS A 77 -5.90 19.07 -13.33
C LYS A 77 -6.24 19.52 -11.90
N LYS A 78 -5.89 18.75 -10.85
CA LYS A 78 -5.95 19.23 -9.47
C LYS A 78 -4.97 20.40 -9.27
N ASN A 79 -3.73 20.26 -9.75
CA ASN A 79 -2.75 21.35 -9.66
C ASN A 79 -3.16 22.60 -10.48
N ALA A 80 -3.71 22.44 -11.69
CA ALA A 80 -4.13 23.56 -12.53
C ALA A 80 -5.43 24.25 -12.08
N LYS A 81 -6.39 23.54 -11.46
CA LYS A 81 -7.56 24.18 -10.83
C LYS A 81 -7.20 24.94 -9.56
N ASN A 82 -6.14 24.50 -8.86
CA ASN A 82 -5.66 25.18 -7.67
C ASN A 82 -4.98 26.52 -8.02
N THR A 83 -4.28 26.61 -9.15
CA THR A 83 -3.57 27.85 -9.57
C THR A 83 -4.50 28.98 -10.04
N CYS A 84 -5.73 28.71 -10.51
CA CYS A 84 -6.63 29.78 -11.00
C CYS A 84 -7.59 30.33 -9.93
N ALA A 85 -7.86 29.57 -8.86
CA ALA A 85 -8.69 30.02 -7.74
C ALA A 85 -7.87 30.75 -6.64
N GLU A 86 -6.56 30.86 -6.81
CA GLU A 86 -5.62 31.30 -5.77
C GLU A 86 -5.50 32.83 -5.60
N ASN A 87 -6.18 33.64 -6.43
CA ASN A 87 -6.01 35.09 -6.35
C ASN A 87 -7.11 35.85 -5.60
N ILE A 88 -8.22 35.22 -5.18
CA ILE A 88 -9.21 35.84 -4.28
C ILE A 88 -9.92 34.77 -3.44
N ALA A 89 -9.29 34.34 -2.34
CA ALA A 89 -9.92 33.94 -1.07
C ALA A 89 -8.94 33.12 -0.23
N SER A 90 -8.38 33.75 0.79
CA SER A 90 -7.83 33.04 1.94
C SER A 90 -8.93 32.20 2.61
N SER A 91 -8.60 30.94 2.88
CA SER A 91 -9.09 30.14 4.01
C SER A 91 -10.58 29.79 4.05
N GLU A 92 -10.95 28.62 3.53
CA GLU A 92 -11.76 27.65 4.29
C GLU A 92 -11.28 26.22 3.97
N GLU A 93 -10.36 25.70 4.77
CA GLU A 93 -10.11 24.25 4.80
C GLU A 93 -11.39 23.56 5.30
N SER A 94 -11.91 22.59 4.55
CA SER A 94 -13.14 21.92 4.96
C SER A 94 -12.95 21.25 6.33
N VAL A 95 -13.98 21.26 7.17
CA VAL A 95 -13.95 20.60 8.50
C VAL A 95 -13.52 19.12 8.37
N HIS A 96 -13.91 18.47 7.29
CA HIS A 96 -13.50 17.09 7.00
C HIS A 96 -11.98 16.96 6.79
N ASP A 97 -11.38 17.81 5.97
CA ASP A 97 -9.93 17.78 5.70
C ASP A 97 -9.11 18.03 6.98
N ARG A 98 -9.57 18.95 7.83
CA ARG A 98 -8.98 19.22 9.15
C ARG A 98 -9.00 17.99 10.05
N ILE A 99 -10.16 17.34 10.19
CA ILE A 99 -10.31 16.13 11.01
C ILE A 99 -9.43 14.99 10.49
N VAL A 100 -9.35 14.81 9.16
CA VAL A 100 -8.52 13.76 8.55
C VAL A 100 -7.04 14.03 8.84
N ARG A 101 -6.59 15.28 8.70
CA ARG A 101 -5.21 15.70 9.02
C ARG A 101 -4.90 15.50 10.50
N GLU A 102 -5.75 15.96 11.41
CA GLU A 102 -5.56 15.78 12.85
C GLU A 102 -5.48 14.31 13.24
N ARG A 103 -6.35 13.44 12.69
CA ARG A 103 -6.27 11.99 12.92
C ARG A 103 -4.98 11.37 12.38
N PHE A 104 -4.45 11.89 11.29
CA PHE A 104 -3.18 11.44 10.74
C PHE A 104 -2.01 11.85 11.65
N GLU A 105 -1.96 13.12 12.08
CA GLU A 105 -0.93 13.62 13.00
C GLU A 105 -0.99 12.92 14.37
N GLN A 106 -2.19 12.60 14.87
CA GLN A 106 -2.35 11.73 16.04
C GLN A 106 -1.79 10.33 15.80
N SER A 107 -2.00 9.75 14.61
CA SER A 107 -1.44 8.44 14.24
C SER A 107 0.10 8.47 14.22
N VAL A 108 0.70 9.56 13.76
CA VAL A 108 2.15 9.79 13.80
C VAL A 108 2.64 9.88 15.24
N THR A 109 1.98 10.71 16.06
CA THR A 109 2.30 10.88 17.49
C THR A 109 2.26 9.55 18.25
N ILE A 110 1.22 8.74 18.03
CA ILE A 110 1.08 7.40 18.61
C ILE A 110 2.26 6.51 18.24
N PHE A 111 2.73 6.55 17.00
CA PHE A 111 3.86 5.73 16.60
C PHE A 111 5.17 6.23 17.23
N CYS A 112 5.38 7.55 17.33
CA CYS A 112 6.53 8.11 18.04
C CYS A 112 6.53 7.76 19.53
N GLU A 113 5.36 7.73 20.20
CA GLU A 113 5.23 7.21 21.57
C GLU A 113 5.65 5.74 21.65
N TYR A 114 5.24 4.91 20.69
CA TYR A 114 5.68 3.53 20.58
C TYR A 114 7.19 3.43 20.38
N THR A 115 7.79 4.24 19.51
CA THR A 115 9.24 4.30 19.30
C THR A 115 9.98 4.62 20.59
N GLN A 116 9.51 5.62 21.35
CA GLN A 116 10.07 5.97 22.65
C GLN A 116 10.00 4.79 23.63
N LYS A 117 8.87 4.09 23.70
CA LYS A 117 8.69 2.94 24.60
C LYS A 117 9.52 1.73 24.19
N ALA A 118 9.58 1.44 22.89
CA ALA A 118 10.24 0.27 22.34
C ALA A 118 11.77 0.42 22.33
N LEU A 119 12.28 1.58 21.93
CA LEU A 119 13.70 1.80 21.67
C LEU A 119 14.36 2.82 22.61
N GLY A 120 13.60 3.70 23.27
CA GLY A 120 14.17 4.86 23.98
C GLY A 120 15.13 4.56 25.14
N ARG A 121 15.14 3.34 25.68
CA ARG A 121 16.14 2.89 26.67
C ARG A 121 17.43 2.36 26.06
N TYR A 122 17.45 2.11 24.76
CA TYR A 122 18.54 1.44 24.04
C TYR A 122 19.26 2.37 23.06
N ILE A 123 18.66 3.51 22.72
CA ILE A 123 19.26 4.51 21.83
C ILE A 123 19.41 5.87 22.52
N PRO A 124 20.49 6.62 22.24
CA PRO A 124 20.68 7.98 22.77
C PRO A 124 19.53 8.91 22.38
N ALA A 125 19.26 9.93 23.21
CA ALA A 125 18.17 10.87 22.97
C ALA A 125 18.26 11.58 21.59
N GLY A 126 19.46 11.96 21.15
CA GLY A 126 19.67 12.56 19.83
C GLY A 126 19.34 11.61 18.67
N GLU A 127 19.76 10.35 18.77
CA GLU A 127 19.46 9.30 17.79
C GLU A 127 17.97 8.94 17.78
N LEU A 128 17.32 8.97 18.95
CA LEU A 128 15.87 8.78 19.09
C LEU A 128 15.07 9.90 18.44
N GLN A 129 15.50 11.15 18.62
CA GLN A 129 14.87 12.30 17.97
C GLN A 129 14.99 12.19 16.44
N LYS A 130 16.20 11.85 15.95
CA LYS A 130 16.47 11.58 14.53
C LYS A 130 15.55 10.46 14.00
N LEU A 131 15.43 9.36 14.74
CA LEU A 131 14.53 8.25 14.39
C LEU A 131 13.07 8.67 14.30
N ASN A 132 12.57 9.50 15.24
CA ASN A 132 11.21 10.04 15.18
C ASN A 132 10.99 10.90 13.92
N SER A 133 11.96 11.74 13.56
CA SER A 133 11.90 12.49 12.30
C SER A 133 11.84 11.57 11.08
N TYR A 134 12.54 10.43 11.09
CA TYR A 134 12.50 9.47 9.98
C TYR A 134 11.20 8.65 9.92
N VAL A 135 10.56 8.38 11.05
CA VAL A 135 9.20 7.84 11.12
C VAL A 135 8.22 8.82 10.49
N GLU A 136 8.36 10.10 10.81
CA GLU A 136 7.55 11.19 10.25
C GLU A 136 7.67 11.30 8.72
N LEU A 137 8.91 11.30 8.20
CA LEU A 137 9.16 11.28 6.76
C LEU A 137 8.53 10.06 6.09
N PHE A 138 8.67 8.87 6.71
CA PHE A 138 8.08 7.64 6.20
C PHE A 138 6.55 7.71 6.14
N ALA A 139 5.92 8.20 7.21
CA ALA A 139 4.47 8.31 7.30
C ALA A 139 3.92 9.26 6.22
N ARG A 140 4.63 10.37 5.97
CA ARG A 140 4.25 11.41 5.00
C ARG A 140 4.71 11.14 3.57
N GLU A 141 5.38 10.02 3.33
CA GLU A 141 5.95 9.63 2.02
C GLU A 141 6.89 10.69 1.44
N GLN A 142 7.62 11.36 2.31
CA GLN A 142 8.61 12.38 1.95
C GLN A 142 9.97 11.73 1.63
N THR A 143 10.79 12.44 0.86
CA THR A 143 12.10 11.94 0.45
C THR A 143 13.08 11.91 1.61
N PHE A 144 13.95 10.90 1.62
CA PHE A 144 15.07 10.77 2.56
C PHE A 144 16.33 11.37 1.93
N GLU A 145 16.33 12.67 1.68
CA GLU A 145 17.50 13.36 1.13
C GLU A 145 18.53 13.61 2.26
N ASN A 146 19.77 13.19 2.04
CA ASN A 146 20.91 13.41 2.95
C ASN A 146 20.68 12.92 4.40
N ILE A 147 20.00 11.79 4.59
CA ILE A 147 19.82 11.23 5.93
C ILE A 147 21.10 10.54 6.44
N GLU A 148 21.43 10.80 7.69
CA GLU A 148 22.48 10.09 8.40
C GLU A 148 21.85 8.87 9.09
N PRO A 149 22.30 7.64 8.80
CA PRO A 149 21.75 6.45 9.45
C PRO A 149 21.83 6.53 10.98
N VAL A 150 20.73 6.13 11.62
CA VAL A 150 20.59 6.02 13.08
C VAL A 150 21.55 4.97 13.60
N GLN A 151 22.35 5.37 14.59
CA GLN A 151 23.28 4.50 15.30
C GLN A 151 22.58 3.89 16.51
N ILE A 152 22.62 2.57 16.62
CA ILE A 152 22.14 1.83 17.80
C ILE A 152 23.35 1.29 18.55
N PRO A 153 23.92 2.06 19.50
CA PRO A 153 25.13 1.64 20.21
C PRO A 153 24.88 0.45 21.16
N SER A 154 23.63 0.25 21.58
CA SER A 154 23.28 -0.86 22.45
C SER A 154 23.27 -2.19 21.69
N ARG A 155 24.21 -3.07 22.05
CA ARG A 155 24.22 -4.48 21.60
C ARG A 155 23.00 -5.28 22.05
N GLN A 156 22.12 -4.68 22.85
CA GLN A 156 20.93 -5.33 23.36
C GLN A 156 19.76 -5.32 22.36
N ILE A 157 19.83 -4.52 21.30
CA ILE A 157 18.87 -4.53 20.20
C ILE A 157 19.48 -5.33 19.05
N SER A 158 18.82 -6.42 18.70
CA SER A 158 19.21 -7.30 17.60
C SER A 158 18.64 -6.82 16.27
N ASN A 159 19.13 -7.38 15.17
CA ASN A 159 18.52 -7.12 13.86
C ASN A 159 17.06 -7.60 13.80
N ASN A 160 16.72 -8.69 14.50
CA ASN A 160 15.34 -9.18 14.58
C ASN A 160 14.40 -8.18 15.27
N ASP A 161 14.89 -7.47 16.29
CA ASP A 161 14.15 -6.37 16.91
C ASP A 161 13.85 -5.24 15.92
N LEU A 162 14.82 -4.90 15.07
CA LEU A 162 14.65 -3.89 14.04
C LEU A 162 13.71 -4.35 12.92
N TYR A 163 13.70 -5.64 12.59
CA TYR A 163 12.71 -6.22 11.68
C TYR A 163 11.31 -6.10 12.26
N HIS A 164 11.10 -6.49 13.51
CA HIS A 164 9.79 -6.32 14.17
C HIS A 164 9.37 -4.85 14.25
N TYR A 165 10.31 -3.95 14.54
CA TYR A 165 10.06 -2.51 14.54
C TYR A 165 9.60 -2.01 13.16
N GLY A 166 10.29 -2.40 12.09
CA GLY A 166 9.91 -2.05 10.73
C GLY A 166 8.55 -2.64 10.34
N TRP A 167 8.26 -3.87 10.72
CA TRP A 167 6.93 -4.45 10.48
C TRP A 167 5.84 -3.67 11.21
N ASN A 168 6.08 -3.29 12.46
CA ASN A 168 5.16 -2.48 13.26
C ASN A 168 4.89 -1.13 12.60
N LEU A 169 5.94 -0.48 12.07
CA LEU A 169 5.85 0.78 11.33
C LEU A 169 5.00 0.63 10.07
N TRP A 170 5.32 -0.35 9.24
CA TRP A 170 4.54 -0.63 8.03
C TRP A 170 3.08 -0.96 8.36
N ASN A 171 2.85 -1.84 9.33
CA ASN A 171 1.52 -2.28 9.70
C ASN A 171 0.63 -1.12 10.21
N HIS A 172 1.22 -0.19 10.96
CA HIS A 172 0.52 0.99 11.49
C HIS A 172 0.13 1.99 10.40
N PHE A 173 1.00 2.21 9.39
CA PHE A 173 0.78 3.24 8.37
C PHE A 173 0.27 2.74 7.01
N LYS A 174 0.31 1.44 6.69
CA LYS A 174 -0.06 0.90 5.35
C LYS A 174 -1.46 1.32 4.88
N GLY A 175 -2.42 1.50 5.78
CA GLY A 175 -3.78 1.94 5.44
C GLY A 175 -3.91 3.44 5.15
N ARG A 176 -2.88 4.23 5.50
CA ARG A 176 -2.86 5.70 5.43
C ARG A 176 -1.89 6.22 4.35
N ARG A 177 -1.10 5.33 3.76
CA ARG A 177 -0.05 5.63 2.77
C ARG A 177 -0.45 5.24 1.35
N GLN A 178 0.13 5.90 0.34
CA GLN A 178 -0.06 5.53 -1.07
C GLN A 178 0.69 4.22 -1.38
N ASP A 179 1.94 4.09 -0.93
CA ASP A 179 2.70 2.85 -1.08
C ASP A 179 2.45 1.91 0.11
N GLN A 180 1.65 0.87 -0.13
CA GLN A 180 1.23 -0.10 0.88
C GLN A 180 2.11 -1.37 0.89
N ARG A 181 3.10 -1.45 0.01
CA ARG A 181 3.98 -2.62 -0.16
C ARG A 181 4.91 -2.76 1.04
N GLN A 182 5.29 -4.00 1.40
CA GLN A 182 6.25 -4.21 2.49
C GLN A 182 7.65 -3.74 2.11
N GLU A 183 7.96 -3.74 0.82
CA GLU A 183 9.22 -3.30 0.25
C GLU A 183 9.60 -1.86 0.66
N CYS A 184 8.61 -0.98 0.84
CA CYS A 184 8.88 0.40 1.24
C CYS A 184 9.50 0.47 2.63
N VAL A 185 9.12 -0.42 3.56
CA VAL A 185 9.71 -0.46 4.90
C VAL A 185 11.03 -1.20 4.93
N VAL A 186 11.25 -2.16 4.02
CA VAL A 186 12.57 -2.79 3.88
C VAL A 186 13.60 -1.76 3.43
N SER A 187 13.29 -0.98 2.40
CA SER A 187 14.15 0.12 1.95
C SER A 187 14.38 1.12 3.09
N TRP A 188 13.32 1.51 3.80
CA TRP A 188 13.40 2.42 4.94
C TRP A 188 14.34 1.89 6.04
N LEU A 189 14.20 0.63 6.44
CA LEU A 189 15.05 -0.01 7.45
C LEU A 189 16.53 0.02 7.07
N LYS A 190 16.85 -0.27 5.80
CA LYS A 190 18.22 -0.25 5.30
C LYS A 190 18.82 1.16 5.28
N THR A 191 18.02 2.17 4.95
CA THR A 191 18.49 3.56 4.91
C THR A 191 18.61 4.16 6.30
N VAL A 192 17.68 3.82 7.21
CA VAL A 192 17.59 4.43 8.53
C VAL A 192 18.51 3.79 9.56
N PHE A 193 18.83 2.50 9.47
CA PHE A 193 19.66 1.85 10.48
C PHE A 193 20.99 1.37 9.91
N THR A 194 22.11 1.82 10.50
CA THR A 194 23.45 1.37 10.09
C THR A 194 23.60 -0.15 10.19
N ASN A 195 23.00 -0.77 11.21
CA ASN A 195 23.03 -2.22 11.41
C ASN A 195 22.44 -3.02 10.24
N LEU A 196 21.60 -2.38 9.41
CA LEU A 196 20.86 -3.02 8.32
C LEU A 196 21.32 -2.55 6.92
N SER A 197 22.27 -1.60 6.83
CA SER A 197 22.71 -1.06 5.54
C SER A 197 23.28 -2.14 4.62
N GLU A 198 24.05 -3.06 5.18
CA GLU A 198 24.72 -4.15 4.45
C GLU A 198 23.92 -5.46 4.43
N VAL A 199 22.79 -5.55 5.13
CA VAL A 199 21.98 -6.78 5.15
C VAL A 199 21.20 -6.91 3.85
N GLU A 200 21.22 -8.09 3.23
CA GLU A 200 20.49 -8.37 2.00
C GLU A 200 19.00 -8.00 2.08
N PHE A 201 18.48 -7.35 1.04
CA PHE A 201 17.10 -6.87 1.00
C PHE A 201 16.09 -8.01 1.21
N SER A 202 16.32 -9.15 0.56
CA SER A 202 15.48 -10.35 0.68
C SER A 202 15.45 -10.88 2.12
N THR A 203 16.60 -10.88 2.80
CA THR A 203 16.71 -11.37 4.18
C THR A 203 15.85 -10.54 5.13
N ILE A 204 15.91 -9.21 5.01
CA ILE A 204 15.07 -8.31 5.82
C ILE A 204 13.59 -8.55 5.49
N LYS A 205 13.25 -8.63 4.21
CA LYS A 205 11.87 -8.84 3.74
C LYS A 205 11.27 -10.12 4.32
N GLU A 206 11.98 -11.24 4.24
CA GLU A 206 11.52 -12.53 4.77
C GLU A 206 11.34 -12.49 6.29
N LYS A 207 12.28 -11.85 7.01
CA LYS A 207 12.29 -11.82 8.47
C LYS A 207 11.37 -10.79 9.11
N LEU A 208 10.83 -9.81 8.37
CA LEU A 208 9.88 -8.81 8.87
C LEU A 208 8.69 -9.43 9.62
N THR A 209 8.22 -10.61 9.21
CA THR A 209 7.01 -11.25 9.76
C THR A 209 7.30 -12.42 10.70
N ILE A 210 8.57 -12.79 10.84
CA ILE A 210 8.96 -13.98 11.61
C ILE A 210 9.02 -13.59 13.07
N PHE A 211 8.11 -14.12 13.87
CA PHE A 211 8.15 -13.96 15.32
C PHE A 211 9.40 -14.62 15.91
N ASP A 212 10.12 -13.87 16.74
CA ASP A 212 11.27 -14.36 17.50
C ASP A 212 11.06 -14.09 19.00
N VAL A 213 11.01 -15.16 19.78
CA VAL A 213 10.86 -15.13 21.25
C VAL A 213 12.05 -14.47 21.95
N LYS A 214 13.22 -14.41 21.30
CA LYS A 214 14.43 -13.77 21.85
C LYS A 214 14.46 -12.27 21.59
N SER A 215 13.62 -11.77 20.67
CA SER A 215 13.50 -10.35 20.42
C SER A 215 12.84 -9.63 21.60
N LYS A 216 13.40 -8.49 21.96
CA LYS A 216 12.85 -7.55 22.94
C LYS A 216 11.64 -6.82 22.40
N LEU A 217 11.64 -6.52 21.11
CA LEU A 217 10.51 -5.94 20.40
C LEU A 217 9.67 -7.08 19.83
N THR A 218 8.36 -6.97 19.97
CA THR A 218 7.40 -7.95 19.48
C THR A 218 6.57 -7.36 18.34
N ILE A 219 6.05 -8.23 17.48
CA ILE A 219 5.14 -7.85 16.39
C ILE A 219 3.81 -7.40 16.98
N GLN A 220 3.44 -6.14 16.74
CA GLN A 220 2.25 -5.49 17.30
C GLN A 220 1.23 -5.18 16.20
N LYS A 221 0.15 -5.96 16.17
CA LYS A 221 -0.94 -5.78 15.19
C LYS A 221 -1.69 -4.46 15.37
N ASN A 222 -1.78 -3.96 16.61
CA ASN A 222 -2.40 -2.69 16.96
C ASN A 222 -1.54 -1.94 17.98
N ILE A 223 -0.82 -0.91 17.52
CA ILE A 223 0.07 -0.09 18.35
C ILE A 223 -0.69 0.69 19.44
N PRO A 224 -1.83 1.36 19.16
CA PRO A 224 -2.66 1.96 20.19
C PRO A 224 -3.02 1.04 21.35
N ASP A 225 -3.47 -0.19 21.06
CA ASP A 225 -3.87 -1.15 22.10
C ASP A 225 -2.67 -1.60 22.94
N TYR A 226 -1.54 -1.87 22.28
CA TYR A 226 -0.28 -2.21 22.95
C TYR A 226 0.17 -1.10 23.91
N LEU A 227 0.11 0.16 23.48
CA LEU A 227 0.47 1.30 24.33
C LEU A 227 -0.48 1.49 25.50
N ARG A 228 -1.78 1.15 25.36
CA ARG A 228 -2.73 1.16 26.47
C ARG A 228 -2.38 0.11 27.52
N PHE A 229 -2.09 -1.11 27.08
CA PHE A 229 -1.67 -2.20 27.96
C PHE A 229 -0.40 -1.87 28.77
N LEU A 230 0.54 -1.10 28.21
CA LEU A 230 1.74 -0.68 28.94
C LEU A 230 1.54 0.46 29.95
N LYS A 231 0.37 1.11 29.95
CA LYS A 231 0.02 2.21 30.87
C LYS A 231 -0.78 1.71 32.09
N GLU A 232 -1.36 0.51 32.02
CA GLU A 232 -2.05 -0.21 33.09
C GLU A 232 -1.05 -0.98 33.97
#